data_AF-A0A7X6A8U0-F1
#
_entry.id   AF-A0A7X6A8U0-F1
#
_cell.length_a   1.000
_cell.length_b   1.000
_cell.length_c   1.000
_cell.angle_alpha   90.00
_cell.angle_beta   90.00
_cell.angle_gamma   90.00
#
_symmetry.space_group_name_H-M   'P 1'
#
loop_
_entity.id
_entity.type
_entity.pdbx_description
1 polymer ?
#
loop_
_entity_poly.entity_id
_entity_poly.type
_entity_poly.pdbx_seq_one_letter_code
_entity_poly.pdbx_strand_id
1 'polypeptide(L)'
;MPVFFDEMTALFVHREARPDEAASHALQALDVRGDLFQQVASMTGENLQAATREIDRMLGVDPEGGLLNLLAASVRLRAGDTQAAETHAVAAVRQLRGSPRAHATLADVRATQREWREAAASYREAIERSPETARPGIYRKLARCYTQLEQHGRAYSAMRNAVDAVSSDAKPADLYELALSARRAGEESDARQYLRFADLQTPPGNNEWRRRIDEALRAGGSE
;
A
#
# COMPACT_ATOMS: atom_id res chain seq x y z
N MET A 1 31.81 -6.34 -1.73
CA MET A 1 30.59 -5.54 -2.01
C MET A 1 29.45 -6.48 -2.33
N PRO A 2 28.20 -6.15 -1.96
CA PRO A 2 27.05 -6.99 -2.31
C PRO A 2 26.79 -6.91 -3.82
N VAL A 3 26.69 -8.06 -4.47
CA VAL A 3 26.25 -8.20 -5.85
C VAL A 3 24.98 -9.04 -5.89
N PHE A 4 24.06 -8.71 -6.80
CA PHE A 4 22.88 -9.53 -7.01
C PHE A 4 23.28 -10.89 -7.59
N PHE A 5 22.76 -11.98 -7.03
CA PHE A 5 22.97 -13.34 -7.54
C PHE A 5 21.64 -13.97 -7.98
N ASP A 6 20.65 -13.98 -7.09
CA ASP A 6 19.28 -14.37 -7.39
C ASP A 6 18.28 -13.60 -6.51
N GLU A 7 16.98 -13.80 -6.73
CA GLU A 7 15.88 -13.09 -6.05
C GLU A 7 16.03 -12.99 -4.53
N MET A 8 16.63 -13.99 -3.89
CA MET A 8 16.69 -14.11 -2.43
C MET A 8 18.12 -13.96 -1.90
N THR A 9 19.12 -13.85 -2.78
CA THR A 9 20.52 -13.95 -2.41
C THR A 9 21.35 -12.84 -3.07
N ALA A 10 22.06 -12.09 -2.24
CA ALA A 10 23.21 -11.33 -2.69
C ALA A 10 24.50 -12.03 -2.25
N LEU A 11 25.48 -12.05 -3.14
CA LEU A 11 26.83 -12.53 -2.85
C LEU A 11 27.74 -11.35 -2.52
N PHE A 12 28.85 -11.61 -1.84
CA PHE A 12 29.88 -10.60 -1.61
C PHE A 12 31.07 -10.85 -2.53
N VAL A 13 31.31 -9.92 -3.45
CA VAL A 13 32.46 -9.96 -4.35
C VAL A 13 33.60 -9.09 -3.81
N HIS A 14 34.82 -9.59 -3.88
CA HIS A 14 36.03 -8.83 -3.55
C HIS A 14 36.35 -7.87 -4.69
N ARG A 15 36.09 -6.57 -4.47
CA ARG A 15 36.13 -5.52 -5.50
C ARG A 15 37.44 -5.47 -6.28
N GLU A 16 38.56 -5.66 -5.59
CA GLU A 16 39.89 -5.56 -6.19
C GLU A 16 40.30 -6.83 -6.95
N ALA A 17 39.73 -7.98 -6.59
CA ALA A 17 40.08 -9.26 -7.22
C ALA A 17 39.18 -9.60 -8.42
N ARG A 18 37.98 -9.02 -8.46
CA ARG A 18 36.96 -9.20 -9.51
C ARG A 18 36.31 -7.85 -9.87
N PRO A 19 37.07 -6.90 -10.45
CA PRO A 19 36.59 -5.54 -10.69
C PRO A 19 35.43 -5.48 -11.69
N ASP A 20 35.42 -6.33 -12.72
CA ASP A 20 34.39 -6.31 -13.77
C ASP A 20 33.03 -6.84 -13.27
N GLU A 21 33.06 -7.94 -12.51
CA GLU A 21 31.87 -8.51 -11.85
C GLU A 21 31.32 -7.55 -10.79
N ALA A 22 32.22 -6.94 -10.01
CA ALA A 22 31.88 -5.91 -9.03
C ALA A 22 31.21 -4.69 -9.71
N ALA A 23 31.74 -4.21 -10.82
CA ALA A 23 31.16 -3.07 -11.54
C ALA A 23 29.78 -3.39 -12.14
N SER A 24 29.62 -4.62 -12.67
CA SER A 24 28.41 -5.00 -13.42
C SER A 24 27.23 -5.40 -12.54
N HIS A 25 27.50 -5.99 -11.36
CA HIS A 25 26.47 -6.62 -10.53
C HIS A 25 26.31 -6.01 -9.14
N ALA A 26 27.11 -4.99 -8.77
CA ALA A 26 26.96 -4.32 -7.49
C ALA A 26 25.56 -3.73 -7.30
N LEU A 27 25.04 -3.96 -6.10
CA LEU A 27 23.90 -3.23 -5.56
C LEU A 27 24.41 -1.92 -4.97
N GLN A 28 23.86 -0.81 -5.45
CA GLN A 28 24.26 0.55 -5.10
C GLN A 28 23.07 1.35 -4.59
N ALA A 29 21.90 1.19 -5.21
CA ALA A 29 20.70 1.91 -4.86
C ALA A 29 19.81 1.15 -3.86
N LEU A 30 19.92 -0.18 -3.80
CA LEU A 30 19.09 -1.04 -2.96
C LEU A 30 19.94 -1.78 -1.92
N ASP A 31 19.55 -1.69 -0.65
CA ASP A 31 20.10 -2.55 0.41
C ASP A 31 19.19 -3.77 0.60
N VAL A 32 19.59 -4.89 0.00
CA VAL A 32 18.91 -6.19 0.12
C VAL A 32 18.86 -6.75 1.53
N ARG A 33 19.61 -6.19 2.49
CA ARG A 33 19.55 -6.59 3.91
C ARG A 33 18.41 -5.90 4.66
N GLY A 34 17.84 -4.84 4.08
CA GLY A 34 16.72 -4.09 4.66
C GLY A 34 15.38 -4.41 3.99
N ASP A 35 14.30 -3.74 4.43
CA ASP A 35 13.01 -3.85 3.75
C ASP A 35 13.06 -3.05 2.43
N LEU A 36 13.28 -3.77 1.33
CA LEU A 36 13.37 -3.20 -0.02
C LEU A 36 12.11 -2.42 -0.42
N PHE A 37 10.92 -2.84 0.04
CA PHE A 37 9.67 -2.17 -0.30
C PHE A 37 9.52 -0.86 0.47
N GLN A 38 10.00 -0.81 1.72
CA GLN A 38 10.02 0.43 2.49
C GLN A 38 11.06 1.42 1.94
N GLN A 39 12.22 0.94 1.50
CA GLN A 39 13.21 1.75 0.77
C GLN A 39 12.58 2.32 -0.50
N VAL A 40 11.98 1.45 -1.31
CA VAL A 40 11.22 1.80 -2.51
C VAL A 40 9.94 2.54 -2.21
N ALA A 41 9.51 2.77 -0.96
CA ALA A 41 8.39 3.65 -0.64
C ALA A 41 8.83 5.08 -0.29
N SER A 42 10.12 5.29 0.03
CA SER A 42 10.67 6.57 0.48
C SER A 42 11.51 7.31 -0.57
N MET A 43 12.14 6.63 -1.53
CA MET A 43 12.99 7.26 -2.57
C MET A 43 12.27 8.25 -3.50
N THR A 44 12.85 9.41 -3.78
CA THR A 44 12.31 10.35 -4.78
C THR A 44 13.44 10.82 -5.69
N GLY A 45 13.08 11.45 -6.82
CA GLY A 45 14.05 12.06 -7.74
C GLY A 45 15.15 11.10 -8.17
N GLU A 46 16.40 11.50 -7.97
CA GLU A 46 17.59 10.75 -8.39
C GLU A 46 17.68 9.36 -7.75
N ASN A 47 17.31 9.21 -6.48
CA ASN A 47 17.36 7.91 -5.79
C ASN A 47 16.39 6.91 -6.41
N LEU A 48 15.20 7.38 -6.82
CA LEU A 48 14.22 6.53 -7.50
C LEU A 48 14.69 6.11 -8.89
N GLN A 49 15.34 7.02 -9.62
CA GLN A 49 15.95 6.71 -10.92
C GLN A 49 17.12 5.72 -10.79
N ALA A 50 17.94 5.87 -9.76
CA ALA A 50 19.02 4.92 -9.47
C ALA A 50 18.47 3.52 -9.15
N ALA A 51 17.44 3.43 -8.30
CA ALA A 51 16.77 2.16 -8.01
C ALA A 51 16.11 1.53 -9.25
N THR A 52 15.52 2.34 -10.12
CA THR A 52 14.95 1.86 -11.40
C THR A 52 16.02 1.22 -12.28
N ARG A 53 17.15 1.91 -12.50
CA ARG A 53 18.27 1.38 -13.29
C ARG A 53 18.85 0.10 -12.68
N GLU A 54 18.92 0.03 -11.36
CA GLU A 54 19.40 -1.16 -10.65
C GLU A 54 18.46 -2.35 -10.83
N ILE A 55 17.15 -2.16 -10.66
CA ILE A 55 16.15 -3.21 -10.89
C ILE A 55 16.16 -3.66 -12.35
N ASP A 56 16.29 -2.75 -13.32
CA ASP A 56 16.34 -3.11 -14.74
C ASP A 56 17.59 -3.97 -15.05
N ARG A 57 18.74 -3.69 -14.43
CA ARG A 57 19.92 -4.57 -14.53
C ARG A 57 19.66 -5.94 -13.94
N MET A 58 19.01 -6.02 -12.77
CA MET A 58 18.69 -7.29 -12.11
C MET A 58 17.71 -8.13 -12.95
N LEU A 59 16.69 -7.49 -13.54
CA LEU A 59 15.77 -8.12 -14.48
C LEU A 59 16.45 -8.61 -15.77
N GLY A 60 17.57 -7.99 -16.17
CA GLY A 60 18.40 -8.49 -17.27
C GLY A 60 19.08 -9.83 -16.98
N VAL A 61 19.27 -10.16 -15.68
CA VAL A 61 19.85 -11.43 -15.22
C VAL A 61 18.75 -12.46 -14.98
N ASP A 62 17.69 -12.08 -14.28
CA ASP A 62 16.52 -12.93 -14.02
C ASP A 62 15.21 -12.22 -14.40
N PRO A 63 14.77 -12.33 -15.67
CA PRO A 63 13.57 -11.66 -16.15
C PRO A 63 12.27 -12.22 -15.55
N GLU A 64 12.27 -13.48 -15.14
CA GLU A 64 11.07 -14.17 -14.64
C GLU A 64 10.95 -14.16 -13.13
N GLY A 65 11.96 -13.65 -12.42
CA GLY A 65 11.97 -13.53 -10.97
C GLY A 65 10.71 -12.87 -10.41
N GLY A 66 9.98 -13.57 -9.55
CA GLY A 66 8.73 -13.08 -8.97
C GLY A 66 8.90 -11.87 -8.04
N LEU A 67 9.92 -11.89 -7.17
CA LEU A 67 10.23 -10.79 -6.27
C LEU A 67 10.82 -9.59 -7.01
N LEU A 68 11.67 -9.83 -8.01
CA LEU A 68 12.20 -8.76 -8.86
C LEU A 68 11.10 -8.05 -9.63
N ASN A 69 10.20 -8.80 -10.25
CA ASN A 69 9.02 -8.24 -10.91
C ASN A 69 8.14 -7.47 -9.90
N LEU A 70 8.00 -7.94 -8.66
CA LEU A 70 7.24 -7.24 -7.63
C LEU A 70 7.88 -5.90 -7.21
N LEU A 71 9.21 -5.86 -7.09
CA LEU A 71 9.97 -4.64 -6.82
C LEU A 71 9.93 -3.68 -8.01
N ALA A 72 10.06 -4.19 -9.23
CA ALA A 72 9.95 -3.42 -10.46
C ALA A 72 8.59 -2.73 -10.56
N ALA A 73 7.51 -3.46 -10.28
CA ALA A 73 6.17 -2.89 -10.23
C ALA A 73 6.08 -1.74 -9.21
N SER A 74 6.67 -1.91 -8.02
CA SER A 74 6.64 -0.92 -6.95
C SER A 74 7.43 0.35 -7.30
N VAL A 75 8.64 0.18 -7.86
CA VAL A 75 9.48 1.31 -8.31
C VAL A 75 8.82 2.07 -9.46
N ARG A 76 8.31 1.36 -10.48
CA ARG A 76 7.70 2.00 -11.64
C ARG A 76 6.39 2.70 -11.32
N LEU A 77 5.59 2.11 -10.42
CA LEU A 77 4.39 2.77 -9.91
C LEU A 77 4.77 4.09 -9.23
N ARG A 78 5.83 4.11 -8.42
CA ARG A 78 6.27 5.35 -7.78
C ARG A 78 6.92 6.34 -8.74
N ALA A 79 7.53 5.86 -9.82
CA ALA A 79 8.04 6.70 -10.91
C ALA A 79 6.92 7.29 -11.78
N GLY A 80 5.67 6.83 -11.59
CA GLY A 80 4.51 7.25 -12.37
C GLY A 80 4.33 6.47 -13.69
N ASP A 81 5.22 5.52 -13.99
CA ASP A 81 5.11 4.63 -15.14
C ASP A 81 4.15 3.47 -14.82
N THR A 82 2.86 3.81 -14.79
CA THR A 82 1.78 2.90 -14.42
C THR A 82 1.64 1.71 -15.38
N GLN A 83 1.90 1.91 -16.68
CA GLN A 83 1.81 0.84 -17.68
C GLN A 83 2.88 -0.22 -17.47
N ALA A 84 4.11 0.22 -17.25
CA ALA A 84 5.21 -0.69 -16.99
C ALA A 84 5.07 -1.34 -15.60
N ALA A 85 4.53 -0.60 -14.62
CA ALA A 85 4.21 -1.14 -13.30
C ALA A 85 3.20 -2.29 -13.38
N GLU A 86 2.16 -2.16 -14.22
CA GLU A 86 1.15 -3.20 -14.38
C GLU A 86 1.74 -4.47 -14.99
N THR A 87 2.55 -4.33 -16.04
CA THR A 87 3.23 -5.44 -16.70
C THR A 87 4.01 -6.29 -15.68
N HIS A 88 4.79 -5.62 -14.81
CA HIS A 88 5.55 -6.30 -13.78
C HIS A 88 4.70 -6.82 -12.62
N ALA A 89 3.63 -6.12 -12.23
CA ALA A 89 2.73 -6.58 -11.18
C ALA A 89 1.99 -7.87 -11.60
N VAL A 90 1.57 -7.96 -12.86
CA VAL A 90 0.97 -9.17 -13.44
C VAL A 90 1.96 -10.33 -13.46
N ALA A 91 3.20 -10.08 -13.90
CA ALA A 91 4.27 -11.07 -13.87
C ALA A 91 4.53 -11.57 -12.44
N ALA A 92 4.60 -10.66 -11.47
CA ALA A 92 4.78 -10.98 -10.06
C ALA A 92 3.64 -11.86 -9.51
N VAL A 93 2.38 -11.53 -9.80
CA VAL A 93 1.22 -12.35 -9.38
C VAL A 93 1.25 -13.75 -10.00
N ARG A 94 1.71 -13.88 -11.25
CA ARG A 94 1.83 -15.17 -11.94
C ARG A 94 2.80 -16.11 -11.24
N GLN A 95 3.93 -15.58 -10.77
CA GLN A 95 4.99 -16.35 -10.11
C GLN A 95 4.72 -16.52 -8.60
N LEU A 96 4.24 -15.46 -7.94
CA LEU A 96 3.99 -15.40 -6.51
C LEU A 96 2.49 -15.49 -6.19
N ARG A 97 1.81 -16.54 -6.67
CA ARG A 97 0.33 -16.66 -6.59
C ARG A 97 -0.25 -16.55 -5.18
N GLY A 98 0.52 -16.99 -4.18
CA GLY A 98 0.16 -16.92 -2.76
C GLY A 98 0.59 -15.63 -2.06
N SER A 99 1.31 -14.73 -2.73
CA SER A 99 1.83 -13.50 -2.11
C SER A 99 0.74 -12.43 -1.98
N PRO A 100 0.38 -12.02 -0.75
CA PRO A 100 -0.57 -10.94 -0.56
C PRO A 100 -0.05 -9.62 -1.11
N ARG A 101 1.27 -9.40 -1.00
CA ARG A 101 1.92 -8.19 -1.49
C ARG A 101 1.86 -8.09 -3.01
N ALA A 102 2.00 -9.21 -3.73
CA ALA A 102 1.87 -9.22 -5.20
C ALA A 102 0.48 -8.77 -5.65
N HIS A 103 -0.57 -9.33 -5.03
CA HIS A 103 -1.95 -8.93 -5.32
C HIS A 103 -2.24 -7.47 -4.91
N ALA A 104 -1.73 -7.03 -3.76
CA ALA A 104 -1.89 -5.65 -3.30
C ALA A 104 -1.19 -4.64 -4.23
N THR A 105 0.03 -4.94 -4.71
CA THR A 105 0.75 -4.08 -5.66
C THR A 105 0.01 -3.99 -6.99
N LEU A 106 -0.51 -5.10 -7.52
CA LEU A 106 -1.36 -5.06 -8.74
C LEU A 106 -2.62 -4.21 -8.51
N ALA A 107 -3.23 -4.30 -7.33
CA ALA A 107 -4.36 -3.48 -6.96
C ALA A 107 -4.01 -1.97 -6.85
N ASP A 108 -2.85 -1.64 -6.29
CA ASP A 108 -2.34 -0.27 -6.21
C ASP A 108 -2.11 0.33 -7.61
N VAL A 109 -1.56 -0.46 -8.53
CA VAL A 109 -1.37 -0.05 -9.93
C VAL A 109 -2.72 0.25 -10.59
N ARG A 110 -3.66 -0.70 -10.53
CA ARG A 110 -5.01 -0.56 -11.10
C ARG A 110 -5.79 0.61 -10.49
N ALA A 111 -5.68 0.80 -9.17
CA ALA A 111 -6.27 1.94 -8.49
C ALA A 111 -5.70 3.28 -8.99
N THR A 112 -4.41 3.32 -9.33
CA THR A 112 -3.76 4.51 -9.91
C THR A 112 -4.26 4.78 -11.33
N GLN A 113 -4.51 3.73 -12.11
CA GLN A 113 -5.17 3.80 -13.42
C GLN A 113 -6.68 4.09 -13.34
N ARG A 114 -7.25 4.19 -12.13
CA ARG A 114 -8.69 4.36 -11.86
C ARG A 114 -9.56 3.16 -12.30
N GLU A 115 -8.95 2.00 -12.45
CA GLU A 115 -9.62 0.72 -12.69
C GLU A 115 -10.15 0.17 -11.36
N TRP A 116 -11.12 0.87 -10.78
CA TRP A 116 -11.53 0.65 -9.40
C TRP A 116 -12.14 -0.73 -9.16
N ARG A 117 -12.80 -1.34 -10.17
CA ARG A 117 -13.40 -2.67 -10.03
C ARG A 117 -12.34 -3.76 -9.97
N GLU A 118 -11.36 -3.66 -10.85
CA GLU A 118 -10.22 -4.56 -11.00
C GLU A 118 -9.29 -4.42 -9.79
N ALA A 119 -9.06 -3.20 -9.33
CA ALA A 119 -8.33 -2.92 -8.09
C ALA A 119 -9.03 -3.54 -6.88
N ALA A 120 -10.36 -3.37 -6.74
CA ALA A 120 -11.11 -3.98 -5.66
C ALA A 120 -11.06 -5.52 -5.69
N ALA A 121 -11.05 -6.13 -6.88
CA ALA A 121 -10.85 -7.57 -7.03
C ALA A 121 -9.46 -8.00 -6.53
N SER A 122 -8.39 -7.35 -6.99
CA SER A 122 -7.02 -7.64 -6.57
C SER A 122 -6.79 -7.41 -5.06
N TYR A 123 -7.39 -6.38 -4.45
CA TYR A 123 -7.31 -6.19 -3.00
C TYR A 123 -8.01 -7.30 -2.21
N ARG A 124 -9.12 -7.85 -2.70
CA ARG A 124 -9.77 -9.00 -2.05
C ARG A 124 -8.87 -10.22 -2.07
N GLU A 125 -8.24 -10.51 -3.21
CA GLU A 125 -7.25 -11.60 -3.31
C GLU A 125 -6.08 -11.39 -2.34
N ALA A 126 -5.62 -10.14 -2.17
CA ALA A 126 -4.59 -9.81 -1.21
C ALA A 126 -5.06 -10.06 0.23
N ILE A 127 -6.28 -9.67 0.59
CA ILE A 127 -6.87 -9.88 1.94
C ILE A 127 -6.98 -11.37 2.27
N GLU A 128 -7.48 -12.18 1.34
CA GLU A 128 -7.65 -13.63 1.52
C GLU A 128 -6.34 -14.35 1.85
N ARG A 129 -5.22 -13.88 1.28
CA ARG A 129 -3.89 -14.43 1.50
C ARG A 129 -3.15 -13.80 2.68
N SER A 130 -3.64 -12.67 3.20
CA SER A 130 -2.95 -11.89 4.23
C SER A 130 -3.18 -12.47 5.63
N PRO A 131 -2.14 -12.43 6.50
CA PRO A 131 -2.36 -12.61 7.94
C PRO A 131 -3.24 -11.46 8.47
N GLU A 132 -4.01 -11.73 9.52
CA GLU A 132 -4.99 -10.77 10.07
C GLU A 132 -4.37 -9.40 10.38
N THR A 133 -3.15 -9.40 10.92
CA THR A 133 -2.41 -8.18 11.28
C THR A 133 -2.06 -7.28 10.10
N ALA A 134 -2.02 -7.81 8.88
CA ALA A 134 -1.71 -7.05 7.66
C ALA A 134 -2.97 -6.54 6.93
N ARG A 135 -4.15 -7.08 7.23
CA ARG A 135 -5.41 -6.77 6.53
C ARG A 135 -5.90 -5.32 6.72
N PRO A 136 -5.75 -4.65 7.88
CA PRO A 136 -6.33 -3.31 8.08
C PRO A 136 -5.89 -2.27 7.06
N GLY A 137 -4.62 -2.30 6.63
CA GLY A 137 -4.11 -1.40 5.59
C GLY A 137 -4.74 -1.67 4.22
N ILE A 138 -4.96 -2.95 3.89
CA ILE A 138 -5.55 -3.38 2.62
C ILE A 138 -7.06 -3.05 2.59
N TYR A 139 -7.76 -3.24 3.71
CA TYR A 139 -9.17 -2.87 3.84
C TYR A 139 -9.41 -1.37 3.64
N ARG A 140 -8.52 -0.47 4.12
CA ARG A 140 -8.63 0.98 3.83
C ARG A 140 -8.55 1.26 2.32
N LYS A 141 -7.61 0.62 1.62
CA LYS A 141 -7.45 0.77 0.16
C LYS A 141 -8.67 0.21 -0.60
N LEU A 142 -9.21 -0.92 -0.14
CA LEU A 142 -10.44 -1.50 -0.69
C LEU A 142 -11.65 -0.58 -0.47
N ALA A 143 -11.79 0.01 0.72
CA ALA A 143 -12.85 0.98 1.02
C ALA A 143 -12.80 2.20 0.09
N ARG A 144 -11.59 2.68 -0.23
CA ARG A 144 -11.39 3.75 -1.23
C ARG A 144 -11.87 3.33 -2.61
N CYS A 145 -11.57 2.11 -3.06
CA CYS A 145 -12.07 1.61 -4.34
C CYS A 145 -13.61 1.57 -4.38
N TYR A 146 -14.26 1.06 -3.33
CA TYR A 146 -15.72 1.05 -3.26
C TYR A 146 -16.33 2.45 -3.18
N THR A 147 -15.65 3.40 -2.53
CA THR A 147 -16.09 4.79 -2.50
C THR A 147 -16.09 5.40 -3.90
N GLN A 148 -15.05 5.17 -4.70
CA GLN A 148 -14.98 5.64 -6.09
C GLN A 148 -16.00 4.97 -7.01
N LEU A 149 -16.46 3.77 -6.64
CA LEU A 149 -17.52 3.04 -7.33
C LEU A 149 -18.93 3.37 -6.83
N GLU A 150 -19.06 4.35 -5.91
CA GLU A 150 -20.34 4.72 -5.26
C GLU A 150 -21.03 3.55 -4.51
N GLN A 151 -20.27 2.51 -4.19
CA GLN A 151 -20.74 1.35 -3.44
C GLN A 151 -20.60 1.61 -1.93
N HIS A 152 -21.34 2.60 -1.43
CA HIS A 152 -21.14 3.14 -0.09
C HIS A 152 -21.26 2.11 1.04
N GLY A 153 -22.22 1.18 0.97
CA GLY A 153 -22.34 0.09 1.96
C GLY A 153 -21.12 -0.83 2.00
N ARG A 154 -20.52 -1.15 0.83
CA ARG A 154 -19.30 -1.96 0.76
C ARG A 154 -18.08 -1.18 1.22
N ALA A 155 -18.01 0.11 0.93
CA ALA A 155 -16.98 1.00 1.44
C ALA A 155 -17.00 1.03 2.98
N TYR A 156 -18.19 1.18 3.56
CA TYR A 156 -18.37 1.16 5.01
C TYR A 156 -17.98 -0.18 5.64
N SER A 157 -18.44 -1.30 5.08
CA SER A 157 -18.05 -2.63 5.53
C SER A 157 -16.53 -2.84 5.50
N ALA A 158 -15.86 -2.42 4.44
CA ALA A 158 -14.41 -2.47 4.35
C ALA A 158 -13.73 -1.57 5.40
N MET A 159 -14.23 -0.36 5.63
CA MET A 159 -13.67 0.55 6.64
C MET A 159 -13.83 0.01 8.06
N ARG A 160 -14.96 -0.64 8.37
CA ARG A 160 -15.16 -1.33 9.66
C ARG A 160 -14.13 -2.42 9.91
N ASN A 161 -13.74 -3.17 8.88
CA ASN A 161 -12.69 -4.17 8.99
C ASN A 161 -11.28 -3.56 9.06
N ALA A 162 -11.13 -2.28 8.72
CA ALA A 162 -9.86 -1.57 8.76
C ALA A 162 -9.57 -0.88 10.10
N VAL A 163 -10.60 -0.60 10.89
CA VAL A 163 -10.53 0.25 12.07
C VAL A 163 -11.16 -0.48 13.26
N ASP A 164 -10.33 -0.83 14.24
CA ASP A 164 -10.82 -1.26 15.55
C ASP A 164 -11.28 -0.03 16.33
N ALA A 165 -12.58 0.27 16.23
CA ALA A 165 -13.15 1.49 16.79
C ALA A 165 -13.22 1.52 18.33
N VAL A 166 -13.06 0.37 18.99
CA VAL A 166 -13.12 0.26 20.46
C VAL A 166 -11.73 0.23 21.10
N SER A 167 -10.66 0.09 20.31
CA SER A 167 -9.30 0.18 20.80
C SER A 167 -8.99 1.56 21.38
N SER A 168 -8.30 1.59 22.51
CA SER A 168 -7.76 2.83 23.10
C SER A 168 -6.69 3.48 22.23
N ASP A 169 -6.08 2.73 21.31
CA ASP A 169 -5.06 3.23 20.38
C ASP A 169 -5.67 3.72 19.05
N ALA A 170 -7.00 3.67 18.92
CA ALA A 170 -7.69 4.13 17.72
C ALA A 170 -7.47 5.64 17.52
N LYS A 171 -6.91 6.00 16.37
CA LYS A 171 -6.63 7.40 16.05
C LYS A 171 -7.93 8.13 15.75
N PRO A 172 -8.13 9.37 16.24
CA PRO A 172 -9.30 10.18 15.90
C PRO A 172 -9.56 10.29 14.40
N ALA A 173 -8.49 10.35 13.59
CA ALA A 173 -8.60 10.40 12.15
C ALA A 173 -9.21 9.12 11.54
N ASP A 174 -8.81 7.94 12.02
CA ASP A 174 -9.35 6.66 11.53
C ASP A 174 -10.82 6.51 11.91
N LEU A 175 -11.18 6.89 13.15
CA LEU A 175 -12.56 6.89 13.64
C LEU A 175 -13.45 7.88 12.86
N TYR A 176 -12.91 9.05 12.53
CA TYR A 176 -13.59 10.05 11.72
C TYR A 176 -13.86 9.56 10.29
N GLU A 177 -12.87 8.96 9.63
CA GLU A 177 -13.05 8.38 8.29
C GLU A 177 -14.06 7.22 8.30
N LEU A 178 -14.04 6.38 9.35
CA LEU A 178 -15.05 5.35 9.57
C LEU A 178 -16.46 5.96 9.69
N ALA A 179 -16.61 7.03 10.46
CA ALA A 179 -17.87 7.75 10.60
C ALA A 179 -18.38 8.33 9.28
N LEU A 180 -17.50 8.97 8.50
CA LEU A 180 -17.86 9.49 7.19
C LEU A 180 -18.29 8.38 6.23
N SER A 181 -17.61 7.24 6.28
CA SER A 181 -17.99 6.08 5.47
C SER A 181 -19.35 5.53 5.88
N ALA A 182 -19.66 5.46 7.18
CA ALA A 182 -20.96 5.03 7.70
C ALA A 182 -22.08 5.97 7.24
N ARG A 183 -21.88 7.29 7.37
CA ARG A 183 -22.84 8.30 6.93
C ARG A 183 -23.14 8.21 5.43
N ARG A 184 -22.11 8.06 4.59
CA ARG A 184 -22.31 7.87 3.14
C ARG A 184 -23.10 6.60 2.81
N ALA A 185 -23.03 5.59 3.67
CA ALA A 185 -23.82 4.37 3.53
C ALA A 185 -25.26 4.52 4.07
N GLY A 186 -25.63 5.68 4.64
CA GLY A 186 -26.92 5.91 5.30
C GLY A 186 -26.98 5.45 6.76
N GLU A 187 -25.87 4.96 7.31
CA GLU A 187 -25.78 4.42 8.67
C GLU A 187 -25.50 5.55 9.67
N GLU A 188 -26.46 6.45 9.82
CA GLU A 188 -26.29 7.69 10.58
C GLU A 188 -26.12 7.45 12.10
N SER A 189 -26.74 6.40 12.65
CA SER A 189 -26.52 5.99 14.04
C SER A 189 -25.06 5.65 14.31
N ASP A 190 -24.48 4.80 13.45
CA ASP A 190 -23.09 4.35 13.56
C ASP A 190 -22.13 5.52 13.32
N ALA A 191 -22.42 6.38 12.33
CA ALA A 191 -21.65 7.60 12.08
C ALA A 191 -21.55 8.48 13.34
N ARG A 192 -22.67 8.73 14.03
CA ARG A 192 -22.68 9.50 15.28
C ARG A 192 -21.90 8.80 16.39
N GLN A 193 -22.00 7.48 16.51
CA GLN A 193 -21.25 6.72 17.50
C GLN A 193 -19.74 6.85 17.28
N TYR A 194 -19.27 6.64 16.05
CA TYR A 194 -17.85 6.75 15.73
C TYR A 194 -17.30 8.17 15.88
N LEU A 195 -18.09 9.20 15.58
CA LEU A 195 -17.70 10.60 15.87
C LEU A 195 -17.52 10.86 17.36
N ARG A 196 -18.37 10.27 18.22
CA ARG A 196 -18.20 10.36 19.68
C ARG A 196 -16.95 9.63 20.16
N PHE A 197 -16.65 8.46 19.59
CA PHE A 197 -15.39 7.78 19.87
C PHE A 197 -14.18 8.60 19.41
N ALA A 198 -14.26 9.23 18.23
CA ALA A 198 -13.21 10.10 17.73
C ALA A 198 -12.97 11.29 18.68
N ASP A 199 -14.03 11.92 19.20
CA ASP A 199 -13.91 13.01 20.18
C ASP A 199 -13.25 12.52 21.49
N LEU A 200 -13.67 11.37 22.01
CA LEU A 200 -13.10 10.78 23.21
C LEU A 200 -11.59 10.48 23.06
N GLN A 201 -11.17 10.00 21.89
CA GLN A 201 -9.76 9.72 21.59
C GLN A 201 -8.96 10.97 21.20
N THR A 202 -9.59 12.14 21.11
CA THR A 202 -8.92 13.39 20.72
C THR A 202 -8.19 13.98 21.93
N PRO A 203 -6.84 14.19 21.86
CA PRO A 203 -6.08 14.70 22.99
C PRO A 203 -6.56 16.07 23.50
N PRO A 204 -6.45 16.37 24.82
CA PRO A 204 -7.01 17.57 25.44
C PRO A 204 -6.69 18.96 24.84
N GLY A 205 -5.70 19.09 23.94
CA GLY A 205 -5.34 20.35 23.28
C GLY A 205 -5.61 20.41 21.77
N ASN A 206 -6.18 19.36 21.17
CA ASN A 206 -6.36 19.29 19.72
C ASN A 206 -7.69 19.91 19.27
N ASN A 207 -7.74 21.25 19.30
CA ASN A 207 -8.94 22.03 18.99
C ASN A 207 -9.40 21.88 17.54
N GLU A 208 -8.49 21.58 16.61
CA GLU A 208 -8.82 21.36 15.21
C GLU A 208 -9.69 20.11 15.03
N TRP A 209 -9.26 18.98 15.60
CA TRP A 209 -10.01 17.72 15.49
C TRP A 209 -11.38 17.82 16.17
N ARG A 210 -11.45 18.43 17.36
CA ARG A 210 -12.73 18.68 18.03
C ARG A 210 -13.69 19.49 17.17
N ARG A 211 -13.22 20.59 16.59
CA ARG A 211 -14.05 21.42 15.70
C ARG A 211 -14.57 20.61 14.50
N ARG A 212 -13.70 19.82 13.86
CA ARG A 212 -14.08 18.96 12.71
C ARG A 212 -15.13 17.91 13.10
N ILE A 213 -15.00 17.32 14.29
CA ILE A 213 -15.94 16.32 14.81
C ILE A 213 -17.27 16.97 15.15
N ASP A 214 -17.28 18.12 15.82
CA ASP A 214 -18.49 18.88 16.15
C ASP A 214 -19.27 19.29 14.90
N GLU A 215 -18.58 19.79 13.88
CA GLU A 215 -19.18 20.14 12.59
C GLU A 215 -19.83 18.92 11.93
N ALA A 216 -19.14 17.77 11.94
CA ALA A 216 -19.69 16.53 11.42
C ALA A 216 -20.88 16.02 12.24
N LEU A 217 -20.88 16.18 13.57
CA LEU A 217 -22.02 15.80 14.41
C LEU A 217 -23.26 16.64 14.10
N ARG A 218 -23.10 17.96 13.92
CA ARG A 218 -24.21 18.87 13.59
C ARG A 218 -24.79 18.63 12.21
N ALA A 219 -23.94 18.37 11.21
CA ALA A 219 -24.38 18.15 9.83
C ALA A 219 -25.32 16.93 9.66
N GLY A 220 -25.28 15.95 10.57
CA GLY A 220 -26.16 14.78 10.53
C GLY A 220 -27.46 14.89 11.34
N GLY A 221 -27.68 16.01 12.04
CA GLY A 221 -28.86 16.24 12.89
C GLY A 221 -29.92 17.17 12.27
N SER A 222 -29.88 17.38 10.96
CA SER A 222 -30.74 18.35 10.25
C SER A 222 -31.98 17.73 9.60
N GLU A 223 -32.38 16.53 10.01
CA GLU A 223 -33.63 15.86 9.59
C GLU A 223 -34.69 15.94 10.69
#